data_AF-A0A3E0RAZ0-F1
#
_entry.id   AF-A0A3E0RAZ0-F1
#
_cell.length_a   1.000
_cell.length_b   1.000
_cell.length_c   1.000
_cell.angle_alpha   90.00
_cell.angle_beta   90.00
_cell.angle_gamma   90.00
#
_symmetry.space_group_name_H-M   'P 1'
#
loop_
_entity.id
_entity.type
_entity.pdbx_description
1 polymer ?
#
loop_
_entity_poly.entity_id
_entity_poly.type
_entity_poly.pdbx_seq_one_letter_code
_entity_poly.pdbx_strand_id
1 'polypeptide(L)'
;MNISSALIKQCIVTGDFETWSYLREEYLPVEYHTLYKQIDKHCENFHEFPSFDDLKLSIRHAPTRDKVFALEAIDVDIDAASLLEYLKNEYTQKEILNSLDRYIDTSVVFASAEESVQELHQIVLDIEDKVDLEVPQESMQRIELFEPEEEIDKYIGLGLNAEYDHEIKFSPRDLVLVGGRRGSGKSLTCANIANNVFQSGRSAIYFTIEMDSRSILQRCCSIATGVPYSRLRTQNLSVTEWEKVANWWASRFQEGQERMKEYREDRDFASFHRKLTTQHELLPTQQLDVIYDPSLTLAKIRAELDKKVNKINAGVIIVDYINQVKRSNLPSRGGQYDWTEQIEVSKALKAMAQEYDCTVFSPYQTDATGEARFAKGILDAADAAYALETWDQEDECITFNCVKMRAASMKSFTSTMDWESLKMGPDTALTPQEREASSHKTDEDIDDL
;
A
#
# COMPACT_ATOMS: atom_id res chain seq x y z
N MET A 1 -34.29 -17.63 -16.00
CA MET A 1 -33.30 -16.83 -16.74
C MET A 1 -31.93 -17.25 -16.26
N ASN A 2 -31.04 -17.69 -17.15
CA ASN A 2 -29.68 -18.11 -16.76
C ASN A 2 -28.79 -16.84 -16.81
N ILE A 3 -28.17 -16.48 -15.69
CA ILE A 3 -27.41 -15.23 -15.54
C ILE A 3 -26.23 -15.18 -16.53
N SER A 4 -25.56 -16.31 -16.74
CA SER A 4 -24.47 -16.46 -17.72
C SER A 4 -24.93 -16.13 -19.13
N SER A 5 -26.14 -16.58 -19.50
CA SER A 5 -26.69 -16.29 -20.81
C SER A 5 -27.11 -14.82 -20.97
N ALA A 6 -27.65 -14.21 -19.91
CA ALA A 6 -27.99 -12.79 -19.93
C ALA A 6 -26.73 -11.92 -20.09
N LEU A 7 -25.67 -12.23 -19.35
CA LEU A 7 -24.40 -11.51 -19.41
C LEU A 7 -23.78 -11.55 -20.81
N ILE A 8 -23.59 -12.77 -21.36
CA ILE A 8 -22.98 -12.94 -22.69
C ILE A 8 -23.78 -12.18 -23.76
N LYS A 9 -25.11 -12.24 -23.69
CA LYS A 9 -25.97 -11.48 -24.60
C LYS A 9 -25.74 -9.98 -24.45
N GLN A 10 -25.77 -9.47 -23.21
CA GLN A 10 -25.68 -8.04 -22.95
C GLN A 10 -24.34 -7.50 -23.45
N CYS A 11 -23.22 -8.15 -23.15
CA CYS A 11 -21.90 -7.76 -23.66
C CYS A 11 -21.86 -7.67 -25.19
N ILE A 12 -22.42 -8.65 -25.91
CA ILE A 12 -22.46 -8.65 -27.38
C ILE A 12 -23.33 -7.50 -27.92
N VAL A 13 -24.50 -7.26 -27.32
CA VAL A 13 -25.46 -6.25 -27.80
C VAL A 13 -25.00 -4.83 -27.52
N THR A 14 -24.45 -4.57 -26.34
CA THR A 14 -23.97 -3.23 -25.95
C THR A 14 -22.54 -2.96 -26.40
N GLY A 15 -21.81 -4.00 -26.82
CA GLY A 15 -20.38 -3.88 -27.14
C GLY A 15 -19.52 -3.63 -25.90
N ASP A 16 -19.95 -4.10 -24.73
CA ASP A 16 -19.28 -3.86 -23.46
C ASP A 16 -18.05 -4.77 -23.28
N PHE A 17 -16.93 -4.29 -23.82
CA PHE A 17 -15.62 -4.93 -23.71
C PHE A 17 -14.99 -4.83 -22.33
N GLU A 18 -15.35 -3.80 -21.57
CA GLU A 18 -14.86 -3.60 -20.21
C GLU A 18 -15.35 -4.76 -19.35
N THR A 19 -16.66 -4.95 -19.24
CA THR A 19 -17.24 -6.06 -18.48
C THR A 19 -16.76 -7.42 -18.99
N TRP A 20 -16.66 -7.60 -20.32
CA TRP A 20 -16.16 -8.86 -20.90
C TRP A 20 -14.72 -9.17 -20.50
N SER A 21 -13.87 -8.14 -20.35
CA SER A 21 -12.47 -8.33 -19.95
C SER A 21 -12.32 -8.89 -18.54
N TYR A 22 -13.26 -8.57 -17.65
CA TYR A 22 -13.31 -9.07 -16.28
C TYR A 22 -14.04 -10.41 -16.14
N LEU A 23 -14.63 -10.94 -17.22
CA LEU A 23 -15.32 -12.23 -17.21
C LEU A 23 -14.31 -13.37 -17.39
N ARG A 24 -14.23 -14.28 -16.41
CA ARG A 24 -13.44 -15.51 -16.51
C ARG A 24 -14.27 -16.70 -16.97
N GLU A 25 -13.61 -17.67 -17.61
CA GLU A 25 -14.24 -18.91 -18.06
C GLU A 25 -14.83 -19.69 -16.87
N GLU A 26 -14.14 -19.70 -15.73
CA GLU A 26 -14.52 -20.43 -14.51
C GLU A 26 -15.82 -19.91 -13.87
N TYR A 27 -16.16 -18.63 -14.08
CA TYR A 27 -17.42 -18.06 -13.59
C TYR A 27 -18.62 -18.59 -14.37
N LEU A 28 -18.39 -19.11 -15.57
CA LEU A 28 -19.43 -19.66 -16.43
C LEU A 28 -19.59 -21.16 -16.16
N PRO A 29 -20.83 -21.69 -16.26
CA PRO A 29 -21.05 -23.12 -16.33
C PRO A 29 -20.26 -23.74 -17.50
N VAL A 30 -19.73 -24.95 -17.31
CA VAL A 30 -18.88 -25.69 -18.27
C VAL A 30 -19.48 -25.75 -19.68
N GLU A 31 -20.79 -25.77 -19.76
CA GLU A 31 -21.54 -25.76 -21.01
C GLU A 31 -21.39 -24.47 -21.85
N TYR A 32 -20.94 -23.35 -21.28
CA TYR A 32 -20.66 -22.08 -21.98
C TYR A 32 -19.18 -21.86 -22.31
N HIS A 33 -18.28 -22.65 -21.75
CA HIS A 33 -16.82 -22.54 -21.94
C HIS A 33 -16.40 -22.50 -23.41
N THR A 34 -16.93 -23.41 -24.22
CA THR A 34 -16.65 -23.44 -25.67
C THR A 34 -17.12 -22.18 -26.38
N LEU A 35 -18.26 -21.62 -25.96
CA LEU A 35 -18.80 -20.40 -26.56
C LEU A 35 -17.95 -19.18 -26.17
N TYR A 36 -17.64 -19.05 -24.88
CA TYR A 36 -16.75 -18.01 -24.35
C TYR A 36 -15.44 -17.97 -25.13
N LYS A 37 -14.74 -19.11 -25.27
CA LYS A 37 -13.47 -19.22 -26.03
C LYS A 37 -13.58 -18.78 -27.48
N GLN A 38 -14.73 -18.98 -28.13
CA GLN A 38 -14.91 -18.56 -29.51
C GLN A 38 -15.21 -17.07 -29.65
N ILE A 39 -16.03 -16.52 -28.76
CA ILE A 39 -16.30 -15.08 -28.70
C ILE A 39 -15.00 -14.35 -28.39
N ASP A 40 -14.28 -14.80 -27.37
CA ASP A 40 -13.05 -14.16 -26.91
C ASP A 40 -11.98 -14.17 -28.02
N LYS A 41 -11.76 -15.32 -28.67
CA LYS A 41 -10.89 -15.41 -29.84
C LYS A 41 -11.35 -14.52 -31.00
N HIS A 42 -12.65 -14.35 -31.22
CA HIS A 42 -13.15 -13.44 -32.25
C HIS A 42 -12.83 -11.99 -31.88
N CYS A 43 -13.08 -11.59 -30.64
CA CYS A 43 -12.78 -10.25 -30.13
C CYS A 43 -11.27 -9.95 -30.26
N GLU A 44 -10.39 -10.91 -29.93
CA GLU A 44 -8.94 -10.75 -30.11
C GLU A 44 -8.55 -10.51 -31.58
N ASN A 45 -9.16 -11.24 -32.51
CA ASN A 45 -8.79 -11.19 -33.93
C ASN A 45 -9.39 -9.97 -34.67
N PHE A 46 -10.63 -9.61 -34.34
CA PHE A 46 -11.43 -8.64 -35.11
C PHE A 46 -11.71 -7.34 -34.36
N HIS A 47 -11.40 -7.27 -33.05
CA HIS A 47 -11.60 -6.09 -32.20
C HIS A 47 -13.08 -5.66 -32.11
N GLU A 48 -14.00 -6.56 -32.44
CA GLU A 48 -15.44 -6.39 -32.36
C GLU A 48 -16.07 -7.65 -31.78
N PHE A 49 -17.25 -7.54 -31.16
CA PHE A 49 -18.00 -8.73 -30.79
C PHE A 49 -18.56 -9.37 -32.06
N PRO A 50 -18.53 -10.71 -32.17
CA PRO A 50 -19.17 -11.39 -33.28
C PRO A 50 -20.69 -11.18 -33.21
N SER A 51 -21.33 -10.94 -34.37
CA SER A 51 -22.78 -10.91 -34.40
C SER A 51 -23.37 -12.28 -34.09
N PHE A 52 -24.63 -12.33 -33.65
CA PHE A 52 -25.31 -13.61 -33.42
C PHE A 52 -25.36 -14.48 -34.68
N ASP A 53 -25.46 -13.87 -35.86
CA ASP A 53 -25.45 -14.60 -37.13
C ASP A 53 -24.06 -15.17 -37.46
N ASP A 54 -22.99 -14.42 -37.18
CA ASP A 54 -21.61 -14.91 -37.34
C ASP A 54 -21.32 -16.08 -36.41
N LEU A 55 -21.79 -16.01 -35.15
CA LEU A 55 -21.67 -17.10 -34.20
C LEU A 55 -22.42 -18.35 -34.68
N LYS A 56 -23.67 -18.20 -35.17
CA LYS A 56 -24.46 -19.34 -35.70
C LYS A 56 -23.79 -20.03 -36.89
N LEU A 57 -23.10 -19.27 -37.75
CA LEU A 57 -22.42 -19.79 -38.94
C LEU A 57 -21.05 -20.39 -38.62
N SER A 58 -20.31 -19.80 -37.69
CA SER A 58 -18.94 -20.23 -37.33
C SER A 58 -18.93 -21.46 -36.41
N ILE A 59 -19.92 -21.60 -35.52
CA ILE A 59 -20.00 -22.72 -34.58
C ILE A 59 -20.51 -23.98 -35.28
N ARG A 60 -19.61 -24.97 -35.46
CA ARG A 60 -19.97 -26.29 -36.01
C ARG A 60 -20.57 -27.25 -34.98
N HIS A 61 -20.28 -27.05 -33.70
CA HIS A 61 -20.77 -27.92 -32.63
C HIS A 61 -22.24 -27.60 -32.31
N ALA A 62 -23.16 -28.50 -32.65
CA ALA A 62 -24.60 -28.25 -32.56
C ALA A 62 -25.09 -27.79 -31.17
N PRO A 63 -24.68 -28.41 -30.04
CA PRO A 63 -25.09 -27.96 -28.71
C PRO A 63 -24.64 -26.52 -28.37
N THR A 64 -23.47 -26.10 -28.85
CA THR A 64 -22.96 -24.74 -28.63
C THR A 64 -23.72 -23.75 -29.51
N ARG A 65 -24.10 -24.15 -30.73
CA ARG A 65 -24.91 -23.33 -31.63
C ARG A 65 -26.33 -23.13 -31.10
N ASP A 66 -26.94 -24.16 -30.51
CA ASP A 66 -28.27 -24.08 -29.90
C ASP A 66 -28.30 -23.07 -28.74
N LYS A 67 -27.20 -22.95 -28.00
CA LYS A 67 -27.04 -21.90 -26.97
C LYS A 67 -27.02 -20.50 -27.55
N VAL A 68 -26.44 -20.28 -28.73
CA VAL A 68 -26.46 -18.97 -29.39
C VAL A 68 -27.88 -18.56 -29.76
N PHE A 69 -28.68 -19.49 -30.27
CA PHE A 69 -30.11 -19.24 -30.50
C PHE A 69 -30.86 -18.92 -29.21
N ALA A 70 -30.54 -19.64 -28.12
CA ALA A 70 -31.13 -19.36 -26.82
C ALA A 70 -30.73 -17.96 -26.30
N LEU A 71 -29.46 -17.56 -26.45
CA LEU A 71 -28.96 -16.23 -26.06
C LEU A 71 -29.71 -15.10 -26.76
N GLU A 72 -29.86 -15.19 -28.07
CA GLU A 72 -30.52 -14.16 -28.86
C GLU A 72 -31.97 -13.93 -28.42
N ALA A 73 -32.69 -15.00 -28.09
CA ALA A 73 -34.09 -14.97 -27.70
C ALA A 73 -34.37 -14.31 -26.32
N ILE A 74 -33.35 -14.00 -25.51
CA ILE A 74 -33.57 -13.87 -24.06
C ILE A 74 -34.27 -12.62 -23.52
N ASP A 75 -34.26 -11.43 -24.08
CA ASP A 75 -34.66 -10.18 -23.36
C ASP A 75 -34.01 -9.93 -21.96
N VAL A 76 -33.20 -8.87 -21.85
CA VAL A 76 -32.40 -8.56 -20.67
C VAL A 76 -32.49 -7.05 -20.40
N ASP A 77 -32.99 -6.70 -19.21
CA ASP A 77 -33.13 -5.29 -18.76
C ASP A 77 -32.04 -4.88 -17.75
N ILE A 78 -31.12 -5.77 -17.40
CA ILE A 78 -30.04 -5.55 -16.43
C ILE A 78 -28.74 -5.28 -17.19
N ASP A 79 -27.92 -4.35 -16.70
CA ASP A 79 -26.62 -4.05 -17.28
C ASP A 79 -25.62 -5.22 -17.09
N ALA A 80 -24.61 -5.26 -17.97
CA ALA A 80 -23.64 -6.35 -17.98
C ALA A 80 -22.79 -6.39 -16.71
N ALA A 81 -22.37 -5.26 -16.18
CA ALA A 81 -21.53 -5.18 -14.98
C ALA A 81 -22.23 -5.80 -13.75
N SER A 82 -23.51 -5.46 -13.54
CA SER A 82 -24.34 -6.07 -12.50
C SER A 82 -24.46 -7.59 -12.67
N LEU A 83 -24.67 -8.08 -13.90
CA LEU A 83 -24.77 -9.52 -14.19
C LEU A 83 -23.45 -10.26 -13.93
N LEU A 84 -22.32 -9.63 -14.25
CA LEU A 84 -20.99 -10.17 -13.93
C LEU A 84 -20.78 -10.27 -12.42
N GLU A 85 -21.17 -9.25 -11.66
CA GLU A 85 -21.09 -9.26 -10.19
C GLU A 85 -21.91 -10.41 -9.59
N TYR A 86 -23.13 -10.67 -10.10
CA TYR A 86 -23.92 -11.82 -9.67
C TYR A 86 -23.21 -13.16 -9.93
N LEU A 87 -22.60 -13.35 -11.11
CA LEU A 87 -21.86 -14.59 -11.41
C LEU A 87 -20.61 -14.74 -10.54
N LYS A 88 -19.87 -13.65 -10.30
CA LYS A 88 -18.73 -13.64 -9.37
C LYS A 88 -19.17 -14.08 -7.98
N ASN A 89 -20.28 -13.54 -7.49
CA ASN A 89 -20.84 -13.90 -6.19
C ASN A 89 -21.26 -15.39 -6.13
N GLU A 90 -21.93 -15.90 -7.18
CA GLU A 90 -22.34 -17.31 -7.26
C GLU A 90 -21.13 -18.25 -7.27
N TYR A 91 -20.10 -17.95 -8.08
CA TYR A 91 -18.85 -18.70 -8.14
C TYR A 91 -18.13 -18.71 -6.78
N THR A 92 -18.01 -17.54 -6.16
CA THR A 92 -17.39 -17.36 -4.84
C THR A 92 -18.06 -18.23 -3.78
N GLN A 93 -19.39 -18.20 -3.72
CA GLN A 93 -20.15 -19.03 -2.78
C GLN A 93 -19.89 -20.53 -3.00
N LYS A 94 -19.82 -20.96 -4.25
CA LYS A 94 -19.56 -22.35 -4.59
C LYS A 94 -18.15 -22.79 -4.18
N GLU A 95 -17.13 -21.96 -4.42
CA GLU A 95 -15.75 -22.26 -4.01
C GLU A 95 -15.57 -22.24 -2.49
N ILE A 96 -16.26 -21.34 -1.78
CA ILE A 96 -16.32 -21.34 -0.31
C ILE A 96 -16.88 -22.68 0.17
N LEU A 97 -18.03 -23.10 -0.34
CA LEU A 97 -18.68 -24.36 0.05
C LEU A 97 -17.78 -25.57 -0.25
N ASN A 98 -17.18 -25.64 -1.44
CA ASN A 98 -16.28 -26.72 -1.83
C ASN A 98 -15.01 -26.79 -0.97
N SER A 99 -14.50 -25.65 -0.53
CA SER A 99 -13.31 -25.61 0.33
C SER A 99 -13.64 -25.98 1.77
N LEU A 100 -14.79 -25.56 2.29
CA LEU A 100 -15.30 -26.00 3.59
C LEU A 100 -15.61 -27.50 3.62
N ASP A 101 -16.19 -28.04 2.55
CA ASP A 101 -16.49 -29.47 2.44
C ASP A 101 -15.19 -30.30 2.47
N ARG A 102 -14.18 -29.87 1.69
CA ARG A 102 -12.83 -30.48 1.73
C ARG A 102 -12.17 -30.37 3.10
N TYR A 103 -12.35 -29.26 3.80
CA TYR A 103 -11.85 -29.08 5.16
C TYR A 103 -12.50 -30.09 6.13
N ILE A 104 -13.81 -30.24 6.08
CA ILE A 104 -14.55 -31.19 6.92
C ILE A 104 -14.07 -32.62 6.65
N ASP A 105 -13.95 -33.01 5.37
CA ASP A 105 -13.51 -34.35 4.96
C ASP A 105 -12.05 -34.67 5.31
N THR A 106 -11.18 -33.66 5.33
CA THR A 106 -9.75 -33.82 5.59
C THR A 106 -9.39 -33.61 7.06
N SER A 107 -10.30 -33.02 7.85
CA SER A 107 -10.05 -32.68 9.26
C SER A 107 -9.65 -33.92 10.06
N VAL A 108 -8.40 -33.95 10.52
CA VAL A 108 -7.89 -35.01 11.39
C VAL A 108 -8.41 -34.75 12.79
N VAL A 109 -8.97 -35.78 13.44
CA VAL A 109 -9.54 -35.75 14.81
C VAL A 109 -8.57 -35.24 15.91
N PHE A 110 -7.30 -35.00 15.59
CA PHE A 110 -6.24 -34.59 16.52
C PHE A 110 -5.45 -33.32 16.11
N ALA A 111 -5.96 -32.49 15.19
CA ALA A 111 -5.31 -31.20 14.89
C ALA A 111 -5.35 -30.26 16.12
N SER A 112 -4.26 -29.54 16.38
CA SER A 112 -4.25 -28.50 17.40
C SER A 112 -5.13 -27.31 16.98
N ALA A 113 -5.59 -26.51 17.94
CA ALA A 113 -6.40 -25.33 17.65
C ALA A 113 -5.65 -24.31 16.75
N GLU A 114 -4.33 -24.24 16.87
CA GLU A 114 -3.49 -23.35 16.06
C GLU A 114 -3.38 -23.83 14.60
N GLU A 115 -3.21 -25.15 14.38
CA GLU A 115 -3.20 -25.75 13.04
C GLU A 115 -4.56 -25.60 12.35
N SER A 116 -5.67 -25.79 13.08
CA SER A 116 -7.02 -25.62 12.54
C SER A 116 -7.29 -24.18 12.10
N VAL A 117 -6.79 -23.18 12.84
CA VAL A 117 -6.90 -21.76 12.47
C VAL A 117 -6.04 -21.44 11.25
N GLN A 118 -4.84 -22.02 11.14
CA GLN A 118 -3.99 -21.85 9.96
C GLN A 118 -4.61 -22.46 8.69
N GLU A 119 -5.22 -23.66 8.79
CA GLU A 119 -5.92 -24.28 7.66
C GLU A 119 -7.11 -23.44 7.18
N LEU A 120 -7.88 -22.86 8.11
CA LEU A 120 -8.95 -21.93 7.77
C LEU A 120 -8.42 -20.65 7.10
N HIS A 121 -7.30 -20.10 7.57
CA HIS A 121 -6.67 -18.96 6.90
C HIS A 121 -6.19 -19.31 5.48
N GLN A 122 -5.64 -20.50 5.27
CA GLN A 122 -5.24 -20.95 3.94
C GLN A 122 -6.43 -21.09 3.01
N ILE A 123 -7.59 -21.57 3.50
CA ILE A 123 -8.82 -21.62 2.71
C ILE A 123 -9.26 -20.24 2.25
N VAL A 124 -9.16 -19.23 3.12
CA VAL A 124 -9.47 -17.84 2.74
C VAL A 124 -8.55 -17.38 1.60
N LEU A 125 -7.24 -17.57 1.74
CA LEU A 125 -6.26 -17.22 0.70
C LEU A 125 -6.52 -17.98 -0.62
N ASP A 126 -6.79 -19.28 -0.56
CA ASP A 126 -7.06 -20.10 -1.75
C ASP A 126 -8.35 -19.68 -2.47
N ILE A 127 -9.34 -19.17 -1.71
CA ILE A 127 -10.59 -18.64 -2.28
C ILE A 127 -10.34 -17.26 -2.88
N GLU A 128 -9.58 -16.39 -2.19
CA GLU A 128 -9.13 -15.11 -2.72
C GLU A 128 -8.42 -15.33 -4.06
N ASP A 129 -7.38 -16.17 -4.15
CA ASP A 129 -6.68 -16.45 -5.42
C ASP A 129 -7.61 -16.91 -6.57
N LYS A 130 -8.63 -17.72 -6.25
CA LYS A 130 -9.57 -18.26 -7.26
C LYS A 130 -10.64 -17.26 -7.69
N VAL A 131 -11.09 -16.45 -6.75
CA VAL A 131 -12.14 -15.44 -6.94
C VAL A 131 -11.53 -14.14 -7.46
N ASP A 132 -10.27 -13.87 -7.14
CA ASP A 132 -9.54 -12.63 -7.39
C ASP A 132 -9.50 -12.35 -8.89
N LEU A 133 -10.36 -11.42 -9.30
CA LEU A 133 -10.01 -10.00 -9.46
C LEU A 133 -8.64 -9.66 -10.08
N GLU A 134 -7.94 -10.58 -10.77
CA GLU A 134 -6.81 -10.11 -11.58
C GLU A 134 -7.34 -9.07 -12.58
N VAL A 135 -6.68 -7.92 -12.59
CA VAL A 135 -6.82 -6.96 -13.69
C VAL A 135 -6.58 -7.75 -14.97
N PRO A 136 -7.46 -7.67 -15.98
CA PRO A 136 -7.37 -8.48 -17.19
C PRO A 136 -5.96 -8.35 -17.78
N GLN A 137 -5.51 -9.37 -18.51
CA GLN A 137 -4.33 -9.22 -19.36
C GLN A 137 -4.46 -7.91 -20.14
N GLU A 138 -3.49 -7.03 -19.91
CA GLU A 138 -3.33 -5.70 -20.49
C GLU A 138 -3.29 -5.80 -22.03
N SER A 139 -4.44 -6.01 -22.66
CA SER A 139 -4.60 -5.89 -24.10
C SER A 139 -4.58 -4.40 -24.41
N MET A 140 -3.67 -3.99 -25.31
CA MET A 140 -3.60 -2.61 -25.80
C MET A 140 -4.95 -2.10 -26.33
N GLN A 141 -5.88 -3.00 -26.69
CA GLN A 141 -7.22 -2.66 -27.13
C GLN A 141 -8.15 -2.16 -26.01
N ARG A 142 -7.83 -2.47 -24.75
CA ARG A 142 -8.69 -2.22 -23.57
C ARG A 142 -8.05 -1.34 -22.50
N ILE A 143 -6.75 -1.06 -22.61
CA ILE A 143 -6.04 -0.13 -21.72
C ILE A 143 -6.28 1.29 -22.20
N GLU A 144 -6.78 2.14 -21.31
CA GLU A 144 -6.79 3.59 -21.56
C GLU A 144 -5.38 4.16 -21.44
N LEU A 145 -5.02 5.05 -22.35
CA LEU A 145 -3.68 5.66 -22.34
C LEU A 145 -3.45 6.56 -21.12
N PHE A 146 -4.52 7.14 -20.58
CA PHE A 146 -4.46 8.06 -19.46
C PHE A 146 -5.10 7.43 -18.23
N GLU A 147 -4.44 7.57 -17.09
CA GLU A 147 -5.03 7.21 -15.79
C GLU A 147 -6.15 8.21 -15.44
N PRO A 148 -7.28 7.76 -14.87
CA PRO A 148 -8.33 8.65 -14.41
C PRO A 148 -7.86 9.50 -13.21
N GLU A 149 -8.44 10.69 -13.04
CA GLU A 149 -8.05 11.64 -11.99
C GLU A 149 -8.13 11.03 -10.58
N GLU A 150 -9.11 10.16 -10.33
CA GLU A 150 -9.29 9.45 -9.06
C GLU A 150 -8.10 8.55 -8.71
N GLU A 151 -7.45 7.94 -9.71
CA GLU A 151 -6.24 7.12 -9.51
C GLU A 151 -5.01 8.01 -9.34
N ILE A 152 -4.93 9.14 -10.04
CA ILE A 152 -3.84 10.13 -9.87
C ILE A 152 -3.86 10.73 -8.47
N ASP A 153 -5.04 10.98 -7.90
CA ASP A 153 -5.21 11.46 -6.52
C ASP A 153 -4.72 10.45 -5.48
N LYS A 154 -4.58 9.17 -5.85
CA LYS A 154 -3.98 8.18 -4.96
C LYS A 154 -2.47 8.33 -4.82
N TYR A 155 -1.80 9.05 -5.71
CA TYR A 155 -0.35 9.20 -5.69
C TYR A 155 0.08 10.04 -4.49
N ILE A 156 1.10 9.57 -3.76
CA ILE A 156 1.58 10.24 -2.57
C ILE A 156 2.95 10.90 -2.81
N GLY A 157 3.12 12.13 -2.31
CA GLY A 157 4.45 12.69 -2.06
C GLY A 157 5.01 12.16 -0.74
N LEU A 158 6.33 12.16 -0.57
CA LEU A 158 6.94 11.70 0.69
C LEU A 158 6.67 12.69 1.84
N GLY A 159 6.37 13.94 1.52
CA GLY A 159 6.18 15.02 2.50
C GLY A 159 7.47 15.57 3.07
N LEU A 160 8.60 15.20 2.47
CA LEU A 160 9.93 15.53 2.98
C LEU A 160 10.48 16.79 2.33
N ASN A 161 10.02 17.13 1.12
CA ASN A 161 10.42 18.33 0.40
C ASN A 161 9.31 18.72 -0.59
N ALA A 162 8.77 19.94 -0.48
CA ALA A 162 7.64 20.36 -1.29
C ALA A 162 7.98 20.55 -2.79
N GLU A 163 9.18 21.04 -3.09
CA GLU A 163 9.65 21.20 -4.49
C GLU A 163 9.80 19.82 -5.14
N TYR A 164 10.36 18.86 -4.39
CA TYR A 164 10.50 17.49 -4.83
C TYR A 164 9.14 16.81 -5.07
N ASP A 165 8.23 16.91 -4.10
CA ASP A 165 6.91 16.26 -4.16
C ASP A 165 6.00 16.85 -5.26
N HIS A 166 6.28 18.07 -5.74
CA HIS A 166 5.61 18.64 -6.91
C HIS A 166 6.03 17.95 -8.21
N GLU A 167 7.28 17.49 -8.29
CA GLU A 167 7.82 16.85 -9.48
C GLU A 167 7.69 15.33 -9.44
N ILE A 168 7.80 14.72 -8.26
CA ILE A 168 7.85 13.27 -8.07
C ILE A 168 6.83 12.87 -7.01
N LYS A 169 5.87 12.04 -7.42
CA LYS A 169 4.94 11.34 -6.54
C LYS A 169 5.03 9.84 -6.80
N PHE A 170 4.62 9.05 -5.82
CA PHE A 170 4.68 7.60 -5.87
C PHE A 170 3.29 7.03 -6.09
N SER A 171 3.20 6.09 -7.04
CA SER A 171 1.98 5.35 -7.33
C SER A 171 1.59 4.51 -6.11
N PRO A 172 0.28 4.23 -5.91
CA PRO A 172 -0.17 3.25 -4.92
C PRO A 172 0.49 1.87 -5.08
N ARG A 173 1.17 1.56 -6.19
CA ARG A 173 1.81 0.24 -6.37
C ARG A 173 3.31 0.23 -6.16
N ASP A 174 3.90 1.36 -5.77
CA ASP A 174 5.36 1.52 -5.69
C ASP A 174 5.94 0.98 -4.38
N LEU A 175 7.12 0.36 -4.50
CA LEU A 175 8.02 0.08 -3.39
C LEU A 175 9.13 1.13 -3.36
N VAL A 176 9.14 1.94 -2.30
CA VAL A 176 10.13 2.98 -2.06
C VAL A 176 11.08 2.54 -0.94
N LEU A 177 12.39 2.54 -1.23
CA LEU A 177 13.41 2.13 -0.27
C LEU A 177 14.31 3.29 0.16
N VAL A 178 14.69 3.32 1.44
CA VAL A 178 15.67 4.29 1.95
C VAL A 178 16.84 3.60 2.67
N GLY A 179 18.04 3.73 2.12
CA GLY A 179 19.26 3.15 2.62
C GLY A 179 19.98 4.09 3.57
N GLY A 180 20.42 3.61 4.72
CA GLY A 180 21.23 4.46 5.61
C GLY A 180 21.95 3.70 6.71
N ARG A 181 23.07 4.28 7.17
CA ARG A 181 23.87 3.74 8.29
C ARG A 181 23.07 3.76 9.59
N ARG A 182 23.57 3.10 10.64
CA ARG A 182 22.93 3.19 11.98
C ARG A 182 22.92 4.65 12.42
N GLY A 183 21.79 5.11 12.95
CA GLY A 183 21.64 6.50 13.41
C GLY A 183 21.35 7.52 12.31
N SER A 184 21.31 7.15 11.03
CA SER A 184 21.16 8.10 9.91
C SER A 184 19.75 8.70 9.72
N GLY A 185 18.83 8.52 10.68
CA GLY A 185 17.46 9.04 10.56
C GLY A 185 16.44 8.15 9.86
N LYS A 186 16.69 6.84 9.62
CA LYS A 186 15.73 5.93 8.93
C LYS A 186 14.31 5.91 9.54
N SER A 187 14.18 5.59 10.83
CA SER A 187 12.88 5.60 11.52
C SER A 187 12.29 7.00 11.66
N LEU A 188 13.13 8.04 11.59
CA LEU A 188 12.69 9.43 11.61
C LEU A 188 12.03 9.81 10.28
N THR A 189 12.63 9.40 9.16
CA THR A 189 12.03 9.52 7.82
C THR A 189 10.66 8.83 7.77
N CYS A 190 10.56 7.60 8.29
CA CYS A 190 9.31 6.86 8.36
C CYS A 190 8.22 7.63 9.12
N ALA A 191 8.55 8.19 10.30
CA ALA A 191 7.59 8.97 11.10
C ALA A 191 7.14 10.27 10.41
N ASN A 192 8.03 10.92 9.64
CA ASN A 192 7.67 12.11 8.85
C ASN A 192 6.72 11.75 7.70
N ILE A 193 7.02 10.69 6.93
CA ILE A 193 6.14 10.19 5.87
C ILE A 193 4.76 9.82 6.43
N ALA A 194 4.73 9.08 7.55
CA ALA A 194 3.47 8.69 8.20
C ALA A 194 2.62 9.91 8.61
N ASN A 195 3.25 10.97 9.12
CA ASN A 195 2.56 12.22 9.42
C ASN A 195 2.07 12.95 8.18
N ASN A 196 2.84 12.99 7.10
CA ASN A 196 2.42 13.62 5.85
C ASN A 196 1.18 12.92 5.27
N VAL A 197 1.21 11.58 5.20
CA VAL A 197 0.09 10.77 4.71
C VAL A 197 -1.13 10.93 5.63
N PHE A 198 -0.92 10.97 6.95
CA PHE A 198 -2.02 11.29 7.86
C PHE A 198 -2.59 12.69 7.58
N GLN A 199 -1.75 13.70 7.36
CA GLN A 199 -2.21 15.07 7.08
C GLN A 199 -2.95 15.21 5.73
N SER A 200 -2.67 14.35 4.76
CA SER A 200 -3.41 14.31 3.48
C SER A 200 -4.78 13.62 3.57
N GLY A 201 -5.21 13.19 4.76
CA GLY A 201 -6.51 12.56 4.97
C GLY A 201 -6.54 11.04 4.79
N ARG A 202 -5.37 10.41 4.66
CA ARG A 202 -5.21 8.95 4.47
C ARG A 202 -4.59 8.30 5.68
N SER A 203 -4.58 6.97 5.73
CA SER A 203 -3.95 6.23 6.83
C SER A 203 -2.54 5.80 6.53
N ALA A 204 -1.71 5.73 7.57
CA ALA A 204 -0.40 5.11 7.53
C ALA A 204 -0.40 3.87 8.43
N ILE A 205 -0.05 2.71 7.87
CA ILE A 205 0.16 1.47 8.61
C ILE A 205 1.66 1.33 8.85
N TYR A 206 2.10 1.37 10.10
CA TYR A 206 3.50 1.38 10.48
C TYR A 206 3.86 0.09 11.23
N PHE A 207 4.60 -0.79 10.59
CA PHE A 207 5.23 -1.93 11.23
C PHE A 207 6.60 -1.56 11.78
N THR A 208 6.84 -1.86 13.04
CA THR A 208 8.11 -1.57 13.71
C THR A 208 8.62 -2.77 14.49
N ILE A 209 9.93 -3.02 14.40
CA ILE A 209 10.57 -4.21 14.99
C ILE A 209 11.52 -3.80 16.12
N GLU A 210 12.27 -2.71 15.97
CA GLU A 210 13.26 -2.26 16.97
C GLU A 210 12.69 -1.28 18.00
N MET A 211 11.68 -0.49 17.62
CA MET A 211 11.11 0.56 18.45
C MET A 211 9.69 0.19 18.86
N ASP A 212 9.32 0.45 20.12
CA ASP A 212 7.96 0.21 20.58
C ASP A 212 6.97 1.23 19.97
N SER A 213 5.68 0.85 19.89
CA SER A 213 4.64 1.71 19.33
C SER A 213 4.56 3.08 20.01
N ARG A 214 4.85 3.14 21.32
CA ARG A 214 4.85 4.40 22.09
C ARG A 214 5.93 5.36 21.58
N SER A 215 7.16 4.90 21.38
CA SER A 215 8.24 5.76 20.89
C SER A 215 7.94 6.30 19.49
N ILE A 216 7.37 5.47 18.61
CA ILE A 216 6.94 5.92 17.27
C ILE A 216 5.84 6.97 17.36
N LEU A 217 4.78 6.73 18.13
CA LEU A 217 3.69 7.70 18.32
C LEU A 217 4.17 9.02 18.93
N GLN A 218 5.11 8.99 19.88
CA GLN A 218 5.71 10.20 20.45
C GLN A 218 6.52 11.00 19.42
N ARG A 219 7.23 10.32 18.50
CA ARG A 219 7.90 10.99 17.38
C ARG A 219 6.89 11.62 16.43
N CYS A 220 5.83 10.88 16.07
CA CYS A 220 4.79 11.43 15.21
C CYS A 220 4.12 12.67 15.84
N CYS A 221 3.86 12.63 17.15
CA CYS A 221 3.36 13.78 17.91
C CYS A 221 4.34 14.96 17.89
N SER A 222 5.63 14.71 18.13
CA SER A 222 6.71 15.72 18.09
C SER A 222 6.70 16.47 16.75
N ILE A 223 6.78 15.70 15.66
CA ILE A 223 6.82 16.21 14.28
C ILE A 223 5.59 17.05 13.95
N ALA A 224 4.39 16.56 14.31
CA ALA A 224 3.14 17.22 13.97
C ALA A 224 2.85 18.46 14.82
N THR A 225 3.31 18.51 16.07
CA THR A 225 3.02 19.60 17.02
C THR A 225 4.13 20.65 17.11
N GLY A 226 5.33 20.32 16.65
CA GLY A 226 6.54 21.12 16.84
C GLY A 226 7.04 21.13 18.28
N VAL A 227 6.52 20.26 19.16
CA VAL A 227 6.95 20.17 20.55
C VAL A 227 8.23 19.35 20.62
N PRO A 228 9.30 19.80 21.32
CA PRO A 228 10.54 19.06 21.41
C PRO A 228 10.36 17.63 21.92
N TYR A 229 10.94 16.65 21.22
CA TYR A 229 10.81 15.22 21.53
C TYR A 229 11.26 14.88 22.96
N SER A 230 12.31 15.56 23.43
CA SER A 230 12.83 15.40 24.80
C SER A 230 11.80 15.77 25.88
N ARG A 231 10.97 16.80 25.63
CA ARG A 231 9.91 17.25 26.55
C ARG A 231 8.73 16.29 26.56
N LEU A 232 8.34 15.75 25.40
CA LEU A 232 7.31 14.72 25.31
C LEU A 232 7.70 13.48 26.12
N ARG A 233 8.96 13.03 25.97
CA ARG A 233 9.48 11.85 26.70
C ARG A 233 9.55 12.06 28.21
N THR A 234 9.90 13.28 28.65
CA THR A 234 10.03 13.62 30.09
C THR A 234 8.74 14.13 30.72
N GLN A 235 7.68 14.31 29.93
CA GLN A 235 6.42 14.95 30.33
C GLN A 235 6.59 16.38 30.90
N ASN A 236 7.70 17.03 30.56
CA ASN A 236 8.00 18.39 30.99
C ASN A 236 7.54 19.40 29.93
N LEU A 237 6.22 19.54 29.83
CA LEU A 237 5.55 20.36 28.83
C LEU A 237 4.95 21.60 29.48
N SER A 238 5.07 22.74 28.82
CA SER A 238 4.31 23.94 29.15
C SER A 238 2.82 23.73 28.88
N VAL A 239 1.98 24.60 29.45
CA VAL A 239 0.52 24.54 29.27
C VAL A 239 0.13 24.57 27.80
N THR A 240 0.79 25.39 26.99
CA THR A 240 0.53 25.52 25.55
C THR A 240 0.97 24.28 24.78
N GLU A 241 2.10 23.65 25.15
CA GLU A 241 2.55 22.40 24.55
C GLU A 241 1.61 21.24 24.90
N TRP A 242 1.15 21.17 26.15
CA TRP A 242 0.13 20.22 26.58
C TRP A 242 -1.17 20.35 25.77
N GLU A 243 -1.63 21.57 25.49
CA GLU A 243 -2.79 21.81 24.63
C GLU A 243 -2.56 21.32 23.19
N LYS A 244 -1.36 21.56 22.62
CA LYS A 244 -1.02 21.02 21.29
C LYS A 244 -1.06 19.49 21.25
N VAL A 245 -0.50 18.84 22.26
CA VAL A 245 -0.48 17.37 22.38
C VAL A 245 -1.89 16.82 22.56
N ALA A 246 -2.71 17.46 23.39
CA ALA A 246 -4.11 17.07 23.58
C ALA A 246 -4.93 17.22 22.31
N ASN A 247 -4.78 18.33 21.58
CA ASN A 247 -5.45 18.53 20.30
C ASN A 247 -4.99 17.50 19.26
N TRP A 248 -3.69 17.23 19.18
CA TRP A 248 -3.15 16.18 18.32
C TRP A 248 -3.77 14.83 18.66
N TRP A 249 -3.82 14.44 19.94
CA TRP A 249 -4.41 13.17 20.36
C TRP A 249 -5.91 13.09 20.06
N ALA A 250 -6.68 14.13 20.39
CA ALA A 250 -8.12 14.21 20.13
C ALA A 250 -8.47 14.07 18.65
N SER A 251 -7.66 14.65 17.75
CA SER A 251 -7.97 14.61 16.31
C SER A 251 -7.82 13.22 15.67
N ARG A 252 -7.50 12.16 16.45
CA ARG A 252 -7.52 10.76 16.01
C ARG A 252 -8.81 10.02 16.39
N PHE A 253 -9.69 10.65 17.16
CA PHE A 253 -10.93 10.05 17.67
C PHE A 253 -12.15 10.79 17.13
N GLN A 254 -13.24 10.05 16.96
CA GLN A 254 -14.56 10.62 16.72
C GLN A 254 -14.95 11.48 17.93
N GLU A 255 -15.59 12.63 17.67
CA GLU A 255 -15.99 13.61 18.70
C GLU A 255 -14.84 14.13 19.59
N GLY A 256 -13.57 13.93 19.20
CA GLY A 256 -12.43 14.33 20.03
C GLY A 256 -12.37 15.83 20.34
N GLN A 257 -12.91 16.66 19.44
CA GLN A 257 -13.03 18.11 19.63
C GLN A 257 -13.97 18.51 20.77
N GLU A 258 -14.96 17.68 21.12
CA GLU A 258 -15.82 17.93 22.27
C GLU A 258 -15.07 17.72 23.58
N ARG A 259 -14.34 16.60 23.68
CA ARG A 259 -13.50 16.30 24.84
C ARG A 259 -12.37 17.31 25.01
N MET A 260 -11.91 17.92 23.92
CA MET A 260 -10.93 19.01 23.97
C MET A 260 -11.46 20.24 24.71
N LYS A 261 -12.78 20.52 24.67
CA LYS A 261 -13.37 21.62 25.46
C LYS A 261 -13.27 21.37 26.96
N GLU A 262 -13.56 20.14 27.40
CA GLU A 262 -13.43 19.74 28.81
C GLU A 262 -11.96 19.84 29.28
N TYR A 263 -11.02 19.38 28.46
CA TYR A 263 -9.59 19.44 28.81
C TYR A 263 -9.07 20.87 28.98
N ARG A 264 -9.62 21.86 28.26
CA ARG A 264 -9.25 23.27 28.45
C ARG A 264 -9.61 23.80 29.84
N GLU A 265 -10.61 23.22 30.48
CA GLU A 265 -11.08 23.60 31.81
C GLU A 265 -10.26 22.92 32.91
N ASP A 266 -10.12 21.59 32.85
CA ASP A 266 -9.49 20.80 33.93
C ASP A 266 -7.97 20.64 33.79
N ARG A 267 -7.44 20.74 32.56
CA ARG A 267 -6.03 20.51 32.18
C ARG A 267 -5.46 19.16 32.66
N ASP A 268 -6.32 18.16 32.88
CA ASP A 268 -5.92 16.81 33.26
C ASP A 268 -5.83 15.88 32.04
N PHE A 269 -4.60 15.72 31.52
CA PHE A 269 -4.37 14.93 30.32
C PHE A 269 -4.68 13.44 30.53
N ALA A 270 -4.47 12.91 31.75
CA ALA A 270 -4.71 11.50 32.04
C ALA A 270 -6.21 11.19 32.04
N SER A 271 -7.02 12.05 32.64
CA SER A 271 -8.48 11.97 32.60
C SER A 271 -9.00 12.11 31.17
N PHE A 272 -8.52 13.10 30.43
CA PHE A 272 -8.86 13.33 29.01
C PHE A 272 -8.53 12.12 28.14
N HIS A 273 -7.31 11.59 28.23
CA HIS A 273 -6.87 10.42 27.48
C HIS A 273 -7.73 9.19 27.77
N ARG A 274 -8.03 8.93 29.06
CA ARG A 274 -8.90 7.81 29.46
C ARG A 274 -10.31 7.97 28.90
N LYS A 275 -10.91 9.16 28.94
CA LYS A 275 -12.24 9.40 28.37
C LYS A 275 -12.25 9.18 26.86
N LEU A 276 -11.27 9.74 26.13
CA LEU A 276 -11.15 9.53 24.69
C LEU A 276 -11.08 8.04 24.34
N THR A 277 -10.15 7.31 24.95
CA THR A 277 -9.86 5.91 24.61
C THR A 277 -10.93 4.91 25.05
N THR A 278 -11.79 5.26 26.02
CA THR A 278 -12.83 4.34 26.54
C THR A 278 -14.24 4.67 26.06
N GLN A 279 -14.48 5.91 25.60
CA GLN A 279 -15.83 6.37 25.25
C GLN A 279 -15.98 6.71 23.76
N HIS A 280 -14.88 6.81 23.01
CA HIS A 280 -14.90 7.18 21.60
C HIS A 280 -14.13 6.18 20.77
N GLU A 281 -14.59 6.00 19.54
CA GLU A 281 -13.89 5.22 18.54
C GLU A 281 -12.85 6.08 17.82
N LEU A 282 -11.85 5.41 17.25
CA LEU A 282 -10.92 6.05 16.33
C LEU A 282 -11.66 6.55 15.09
N LEU A 283 -11.05 7.50 14.37
CA LEU A 283 -11.53 7.86 13.05
C LEU A 283 -11.59 6.62 12.14
N PRO A 284 -12.71 6.41 11.42
CA PRO A 284 -12.93 5.16 10.70
C PRO A 284 -11.96 4.97 9.53
N THR A 285 -11.61 6.06 8.81
CA THR A 285 -10.86 6.01 7.55
C THR A 285 -9.48 6.68 7.61
N GLN A 286 -9.12 7.35 8.71
CA GLN A 286 -7.87 8.11 8.81
C GLN A 286 -7.16 7.79 10.13
N GLN A 287 -6.15 6.93 10.07
CA GLN A 287 -5.47 6.37 11.22
C GLN A 287 -3.95 6.38 11.04
N LEU A 288 -3.25 6.54 12.15
CA LEU A 288 -1.82 6.28 12.27
C LEU A 288 -1.68 5.00 13.08
N ASP A 289 -1.73 3.85 12.40
CA ASP A 289 -1.75 2.54 13.05
C ASP A 289 -0.33 1.99 13.20
N VAL A 290 0.11 1.73 14.43
CA VAL A 290 1.49 1.32 14.73
C VAL A 290 1.53 -0.06 15.34
N ILE A 291 2.05 -1.01 14.57
CA ILE A 291 2.15 -2.43 14.90
C ILE A 291 3.59 -2.74 15.29
N TYR A 292 3.80 -3.00 16.57
CA TYR A 292 5.09 -3.44 17.09
C TYR A 292 5.14 -4.96 17.18
N ASP A 293 6.07 -5.59 16.45
CA ASP A 293 6.35 -7.01 16.56
C ASP A 293 7.86 -7.28 16.39
N PRO A 294 8.59 -7.72 17.45
CA PRO A 294 10.02 -8.02 17.37
C PRO A 294 10.35 -9.28 16.55
N SER A 295 9.32 -10.04 16.16
CA SER A 295 9.38 -11.29 15.40
C SER A 295 8.54 -11.19 14.12
N LEU A 296 8.55 -10.01 13.49
CA LEU A 296 7.75 -9.72 12.31
C LEU A 296 8.14 -10.63 11.13
N THR A 297 7.13 -11.22 10.51
CA THR A 297 7.28 -12.04 9.30
C THR A 297 6.40 -11.52 8.17
N LEU A 298 6.70 -11.90 6.94
CA LEU A 298 5.86 -11.57 5.78
C LEU A 298 4.39 -12.00 5.97
N ALA A 299 4.16 -13.20 6.54
CA ALA A 299 2.82 -13.70 6.81
C ALA A 299 2.07 -12.83 7.84
N LYS A 300 2.76 -12.31 8.85
CA LYS A 300 2.16 -11.42 9.84
C LYS A 300 1.85 -10.04 9.28
N ILE A 301 2.74 -9.50 8.42
CA ILE A 301 2.48 -8.25 7.70
C ILE A 301 1.21 -8.41 6.87
N ARG A 302 1.15 -9.45 6.01
CA ARG A 302 -0.03 -9.81 5.20
C ARG A 302 -1.31 -9.89 6.03
N ALA A 303 -1.30 -10.70 7.09
CA ALA A 303 -2.46 -10.88 7.96
C ALA A 303 -2.97 -9.58 8.62
N GLU A 304 -2.10 -8.59 8.87
CA GLU A 304 -2.52 -7.28 9.36
C GLU A 304 -3.03 -6.38 8.24
N LEU A 305 -2.42 -6.44 7.06
CA LEU A 305 -2.85 -5.68 5.88
C LEU A 305 -4.24 -6.13 5.40
N ASP A 306 -4.49 -7.44 5.28
CA ASP A 306 -5.78 -8.02 4.87
C ASP A 306 -6.94 -7.51 5.74
N LYS A 307 -6.69 -7.34 7.03
CA LYS A 307 -7.71 -6.87 7.98
C LYS A 307 -8.01 -5.39 7.86
N LYS A 308 -7.06 -4.58 7.39
CA LYS A 308 -7.00 -3.14 7.65
C LYS A 308 -6.99 -2.28 6.38
N VAL A 309 -6.19 -2.61 5.36
CA VAL A 309 -5.96 -1.74 4.18
C VAL A 309 -7.27 -1.24 3.59
N ASN A 310 -8.20 -2.17 3.29
CA ASN A 310 -9.49 -1.86 2.67
C ASN A 310 -10.45 -1.10 3.61
N LYS A 311 -10.23 -1.14 4.92
CA LYS A 311 -11.08 -0.45 5.91
C LYS A 311 -10.63 0.98 6.17
N ILE A 312 -9.31 1.23 6.18
CA ILE A 312 -8.75 2.47 6.71
C ILE A 312 -8.21 3.44 5.64
N ASN A 313 -8.63 3.38 4.36
CA ASN A 313 -8.12 4.29 3.31
C ASN A 313 -6.58 4.45 3.38
N ALA A 314 -5.85 3.33 3.37
CA ALA A 314 -4.41 3.33 3.52
C ALA A 314 -3.76 4.11 2.36
N GLY A 315 -2.84 5.03 2.69
CA GLY A 315 -2.01 5.73 1.73
C GLY A 315 -0.57 5.26 1.72
N VAL A 316 -0.08 4.72 2.85
CA VAL A 316 1.26 4.14 2.92
C VAL A 316 1.32 2.98 3.90
N ILE A 317 2.08 1.96 3.53
CA ILE A 317 2.51 0.86 4.39
C ILE A 317 4.00 1.05 4.68
N ILE A 318 4.36 1.23 5.93
CA ILE A 318 5.73 1.44 6.39
C ILE A 318 6.22 0.19 7.09
N VAL A 319 7.37 -0.34 6.68
CA VAL A 319 8.04 -1.47 7.34
C VAL A 319 9.41 -1.03 7.83
N ASP A 320 9.56 -0.81 9.13
CA ASP A 320 10.81 -0.34 9.77
C ASP A 320 11.47 -1.49 10.57
N TYR A 321 12.44 -2.22 9.99
CA TYR A 321 13.03 -2.07 8.65
C TYR A 321 13.28 -3.43 7.99
N ILE A 322 13.46 -3.44 6.66
CA ILE A 322 13.42 -4.67 5.84
C ILE A 322 14.35 -5.78 6.32
N ASN A 323 15.56 -5.44 6.79
CA ASN A 323 16.56 -6.45 7.14
C ASN A 323 16.21 -7.25 8.41
N GLN A 324 15.20 -6.84 9.18
CA GLN A 324 14.75 -7.55 10.38
C GLN A 324 13.48 -8.38 10.14
N VAL A 325 12.86 -8.24 8.96
CA VAL A 325 11.70 -9.04 8.58
C VAL A 325 12.17 -10.45 8.22
N LYS A 326 11.58 -11.45 8.85
CA LYS A 326 11.88 -12.85 8.57
C LYS A 326 10.90 -13.42 7.56
N ARG A 327 11.34 -14.34 6.72
CA ARG A 327 10.42 -15.07 5.84
C ARG A 327 9.53 -16.03 6.64
N SER A 328 10.13 -16.77 7.57
CA SER A 328 9.42 -17.70 8.45
C SER A 328 10.16 -17.86 9.77
N ASN A 329 9.47 -18.34 10.80
CA ASN A 329 10.10 -18.67 12.08
C ASN A 329 10.85 -20.02 12.06
N LEU A 330 10.78 -20.76 10.96
CA LEU A 330 11.49 -22.03 10.81
C LEU A 330 12.98 -21.77 10.58
N PRO A 331 13.88 -22.53 11.24
CA PRO A 331 15.31 -22.40 11.01
C PRO A 331 15.62 -22.74 9.54
N SER A 332 16.33 -21.83 8.88
CA SER A 332 16.71 -22.01 7.48
C SER A 332 17.47 -23.32 7.31
N ARG A 333 16.95 -24.20 6.42
CA ARG A 333 17.57 -25.49 6.10
C ARG A 333 18.83 -25.26 5.26
N GLY A 334 19.95 -25.02 5.93
CA GLY A 334 21.30 -25.14 5.36
C GLY A 334 21.70 -24.04 4.35
N GLY A 335 22.67 -23.22 4.73
CA GLY A 335 23.50 -22.47 3.79
C GLY A 335 22.85 -21.31 3.02
N GLN A 336 21.57 -21.00 3.24
CA GLN A 336 20.96 -19.82 2.64
C GLN A 336 21.56 -18.57 3.28
N TYR A 337 22.27 -17.78 2.48
CA TYR A 337 22.89 -16.55 2.96
C TYR A 337 21.80 -15.52 3.29
N ASP A 338 22.01 -14.77 4.37
CA ASP A 338 21.11 -13.69 4.87
C ASP A 338 20.68 -12.70 3.76
N TRP A 339 21.55 -12.44 2.78
CA TRP A 339 21.23 -11.56 1.64
C TRP A 339 20.17 -12.13 0.69
N THR A 340 20.06 -13.46 0.54
CA THR A 340 19.06 -14.08 -0.35
C THR A 340 17.66 -13.92 0.24
N GLU A 341 17.54 -14.05 1.56
CA GLU A 341 16.28 -13.83 2.29
C GLU A 341 15.81 -12.38 2.13
N GLN A 342 16.72 -11.40 2.21
CA GLN A 342 16.38 -9.99 2.07
C GLN A 342 15.90 -9.61 0.65
N ILE A 343 16.44 -10.25 -0.39
CA ILE A 343 15.93 -10.09 -1.77
C ILE A 343 14.50 -10.64 -1.89
N GLU A 344 14.24 -11.80 -1.29
CA GLU A 344 12.89 -12.39 -1.26
C GLU A 344 11.90 -11.49 -0.51
N VAL A 345 12.30 -10.93 0.65
CA VAL A 345 11.49 -9.97 1.40
C VAL A 345 11.21 -8.72 0.56
N SER A 346 12.20 -8.16 -0.13
CA SER A 346 12.01 -6.98 -1.00
C SER A 346 11.01 -7.25 -2.13
N LYS A 347 11.11 -8.42 -2.77
CA LYS A 347 10.13 -8.85 -3.78
C LYS A 347 8.73 -9.04 -3.19
N ALA A 348 8.62 -9.61 -2.00
CA ALA A 348 7.35 -9.80 -1.33
C ALA A 348 6.71 -8.45 -0.95
N LEU A 349 7.49 -7.47 -0.47
CA LEU A 349 6.99 -6.13 -0.19
C LEU A 349 6.52 -5.41 -1.47
N LYS A 350 7.23 -5.58 -2.60
CA LYS A 350 6.77 -5.06 -3.90
C LYS A 350 5.45 -5.72 -4.33
N ALA A 351 5.34 -7.04 -4.18
CA ALA A 351 4.10 -7.75 -4.49
C ALA A 351 2.94 -7.25 -3.60
N MET A 352 3.18 -7.04 -2.31
CA MET A 352 2.19 -6.45 -1.40
C MET A 352 1.78 -5.03 -1.83
N ALA A 353 2.72 -4.17 -2.26
CA ALA A 353 2.38 -2.85 -2.76
C ALA A 353 1.42 -2.91 -3.95
N GLN A 354 1.65 -3.86 -4.87
CA GLN A 354 0.80 -4.08 -6.05
C GLN A 354 -0.56 -4.66 -5.69
N GLU A 355 -0.58 -5.65 -4.80
CA GLU A 355 -1.79 -6.37 -4.38
C GLU A 355 -2.74 -5.49 -3.57
N TYR A 356 -2.21 -4.71 -2.63
CA TYR A 356 -2.99 -3.87 -1.74
C TYR A 356 -3.26 -2.46 -2.29
N ASP A 357 -2.79 -2.16 -3.50
CA ASP A 357 -2.89 -0.83 -4.13
C ASP A 357 -2.49 0.30 -3.14
N CYS A 358 -1.40 0.08 -2.40
CA CYS A 358 -0.88 1.00 -1.41
C CYS A 358 0.65 1.07 -1.41
N THR A 359 1.20 2.29 -1.47
CA THR A 359 2.64 2.50 -1.55
C THR A 359 3.33 1.89 -0.33
N VAL A 360 4.35 1.05 -0.57
CA VAL A 360 5.16 0.46 0.50
C VAL A 360 6.45 1.24 0.64
N PHE A 361 6.72 1.75 1.84
CA PHE A 361 7.98 2.39 2.19
C PHE A 361 8.75 1.53 3.19
N SER A 362 10.02 1.26 2.92
CA SER A 362 10.86 0.53 3.87
C SER A 362 12.29 1.06 3.90
N PRO A 363 12.86 1.33 5.09
CA PRO A 363 14.29 1.52 5.20
C PRO A 363 15.04 0.20 5.00
N TYR A 364 16.32 0.33 4.64
CA TYR A 364 17.30 -0.73 4.72
C TYR A 364 18.62 -0.20 5.27
N GLN A 365 19.39 -1.09 5.88
CA GLN A 365 20.68 -0.72 6.45
C GLN A 365 21.80 -0.83 5.40
N THR A 366 22.66 0.19 5.33
CA THR A 366 23.87 0.19 4.49
C THR A 366 25.13 -0.20 5.30
N ASP A 367 26.17 -0.66 4.61
CA ASP A 367 27.48 -0.90 5.19
C ASP A 367 28.27 0.39 5.42
N ALA A 368 29.48 0.24 5.99
CA ALA A 368 30.38 1.35 6.26
C ALA A 368 30.91 2.03 4.98
N THR A 369 30.81 1.39 3.81
CA THR A 369 31.16 1.98 2.51
C THR A 369 30.00 2.74 1.86
N GLY A 370 28.80 2.69 2.46
CA GLY A 370 27.61 3.35 1.92
C GLY A 370 26.85 2.50 0.89
N GLU A 371 27.35 1.30 0.58
CA GLU A 371 26.62 0.33 -0.23
C GLU A 371 25.58 -0.40 0.62
N ALA A 372 24.53 -0.93 0.00
CA ALA A 372 23.57 -1.77 0.70
C ALA A 372 24.33 -2.91 1.38
N ARG A 373 24.18 -3.04 2.70
CA ARG A 373 25.00 -3.93 3.55
C ARG A 373 24.94 -5.38 3.08
N PHE A 374 23.90 -5.72 2.33
CA PHE A 374 23.61 -7.02 1.77
C PHE A 374 22.91 -6.87 0.41
N ALA A 375 23.71 -7.00 -0.66
CA ALA A 375 23.34 -7.13 -2.07
C ALA A 375 22.58 -5.97 -2.75
N LYS A 376 23.12 -5.51 -3.89
CA LYS A 376 22.40 -4.68 -4.89
C LYS A 376 21.00 -5.24 -5.23
N GLY A 377 20.81 -6.54 -5.09
CA GLY A 377 19.55 -7.22 -5.41
C GLY A 377 18.33 -6.80 -4.58
N ILE A 378 18.50 -6.21 -3.39
CA ILE A 378 17.36 -5.62 -2.65
C ILE A 378 16.72 -4.50 -3.48
N LEU A 379 17.54 -3.73 -4.17
CA LEU A 379 17.09 -2.61 -4.98
C LEU A 379 16.40 -3.06 -6.26
N ASP A 380 16.55 -4.31 -6.70
CA ASP A 380 15.97 -4.79 -7.98
C ASP A 380 14.43 -4.69 -7.97
N ALA A 381 13.80 -5.00 -6.84
CA ALA A 381 12.34 -4.92 -6.69
C ALA A 381 11.82 -3.49 -6.48
N ALA A 382 12.65 -2.57 -5.97
CA ALA A 382 12.24 -1.21 -5.67
C ALA A 382 11.92 -0.40 -6.94
N ASP A 383 10.94 0.48 -6.86
CA ASP A 383 10.60 1.43 -7.92
C ASP A 383 11.37 2.74 -7.75
N ALA A 384 11.60 3.13 -6.49
CA ALA A 384 12.52 4.20 -6.13
C ALA A 384 13.39 3.79 -4.94
N ALA A 385 14.64 4.25 -4.93
CA ALA A 385 15.52 4.08 -3.79
C ALA A 385 16.40 5.30 -3.56
N TYR A 386 16.63 5.62 -2.28
CA TYR A 386 17.47 6.73 -1.86
C TYR A 386 18.52 6.27 -0.86
N ALA A 387 19.69 6.90 -0.88
CA ALA A 387 20.68 6.83 0.17
C ALA A 387 20.58 8.08 1.06
N LEU A 388 20.39 7.86 2.36
CA LEU A 388 20.40 8.91 3.38
C LEU A 388 21.82 9.37 3.62
N GLU A 389 22.02 10.67 3.43
CA GLU A 389 23.21 11.39 3.83
C GLU A 389 22.84 12.36 4.95
N THR A 390 23.45 12.15 6.12
CA THR A 390 23.24 12.98 7.30
C THR A 390 24.41 13.91 7.48
N TRP A 391 24.10 15.19 7.68
CA TRP A 391 25.03 16.25 8.00
C TRP A 391 25.15 16.44 9.52
N ASP A 392 26.00 17.36 9.96
CA ASP A 392 26.09 17.68 11.37
C ASP A 392 24.77 18.35 11.83
N GLN A 393 24.47 18.25 13.13
CA GLN A 393 23.19 18.76 13.63
C GLN A 393 23.05 20.28 13.44
N GLU A 394 24.18 21.00 13.47
CA GLU A 394 24.28 22.44 13.25
C GLU A 394 23.94 22.85 11.80
N ASP A 395 24.01 21.91 10.85
CA ASP A 395 23.67 22.19 9.45
C ASP A 395 22.16 22.24 9.21
N GLU A 396 21.36 21.70 10.14
CA GLU A 396 19.90 21.69 10.11
C GLU A 396 19.32 21.16 8.78
N CYS A 397 19.98 20.15 8.20
CA CYS A 397 19.54 19.56 6.94
C CYS A 397 19.79 18.06 6.84
N ILE A 398 19.07 17.41 5.93
CA ILE A 398 19.24 16.00 5.59
C ILE A 398 19.09 15.81 4.07
N THR A 399 19.96 14.98 3.47
CA THR A 399 19.96 14.75 2.03
C THR A 399 19.50 13.33 1.70
N PHE A 400 18.64 13.23 0.68
CA PHE A 400 18.17 11.99 0.09
C PHE A 400 18.76 11.85 -1.31
N ASN A 401 19.83 11.07 -1.42
CA ASN A 401 20.51 10.84 -2.69
C ASN A 401 19.76 9.75 -3.48
N CYS A 402 19.15 10.10 -4.60
CA CYS A 402 18.43 9.10 -5.41
C CYS A 402 19.43 8.15 -6.08
N VAL A 403 19.30 6.85 -5.76
CA VAL A 403 20.16 5.78 -6.31
C VAL A 403 19.43 4.90 -7.30
N LYS A 404 18.10 4.92 -7.30
CA LYS A 404 17.26 4.22 -8.28
C LYS A 404 15.95 4.98 -8.46
N MET A 405 15.48 5.09 -9.70
CA MET A 405 14.16 5.59 -10.04
C MET A 405 13.66 4.87 -11.31
N ARG A 406 12.42 4.38 -11.29
CA ARG A 406 11.79 3.69 -12.43
C ARG A 406 10.90 4.63 -13.27
N ALA A 407 10.06 5.42 -12.60
CA ALA A 407 9.02 6.22 -13.25
C ALA A 407 9.47 7.64 -13.66
N ALA A 408 10.61 8.11 -13.14
CA ALA A 408 11.09 9.47 -13.33
C ALA A 408 12.62 9.56 -13.46
N SER A 409 13.14 10.76 -13.73
CA SER A 409 14.58 11.03 -13.67
C SER A 409 15.10 10.89 -12.24
N MET A 410 16.30 10.34 -12.07
CA MET A 410 16.97 10.31 -10.76
C MET A 410 17.27 11.74 -10.29
N LYS A 411 16.53 12.19 -9.27
CA LYS A 411 16.72 13.49 -8.62
C LYS A 411 16.90 13.29 -7.13
N SER A 412 18.01 13.82 -6.61
CA SER A 412 18.26 13.93 -5.18
C SER A 412 17.66 15.22 -4.66
N PHE A 413 17.35 15.25 -3.36
CA PHE A 413 16.86 16.46 -2.70
C PHE A 413 17.43 16.59 -1.30
N THR A 414 17.49 17.82 -0.81
CA THR A 414 17.94 18.17 0.53
C THR A 414 16.85 18.95 1.23
N SER A 415 16.50 18.52 2.43
CA SER A 415 15.42 19.10 3.22
C SER A 415 15.98 19.75 4.48
N THR A 416 15.31 20.81 4.94
CA THR A 416 15.47 21.32 6.30
C THR A 416 15.19 20.23 7.34
N MET A 417 15.86 20.31 8.49
CA MET A 417 15.75 19.33 9.56
C MET A 417 15.77 20.02 10.92
N ASP A 418 14.63 19.96 11.63
CA ASP A 418 14.52 20.38 13.03
C ASP A 418 14.78 19.18 13.95
N TRP A 419 15.95 19.17 14.59
CA TRP A 419 16.38 18.09 15.49
C TRP A 419 15.67 18.10 16.85
N GLU A 420 15.06 19.22 17.26
CA GLU A 420 14.29 19.28 18.50
C GLU A 420 12.91 18.66 18.30
N SER A 421 12.19 19.10 17.27
CA SER A 421 10.83 18.63 16.97
C SER A 421 10.80 17.38 16.09
N LEU A 422 11.96 16.96 15.55
CA LEU A 422 12.13 15.80 14.68
C LEU A 422 11.54 15.96 13.26
N LYS A 423 11.15 17.19 12.90
CA LYS A 423 10.48 17.48 11.62
C LYS A 423 11.49 17.62 10.48
N MET A 424 11.26 16.87 9.40
CA MET A 424 11.95 17.02 8.12
C MET A 424 11.09 17.86 7.17
N GLY A 425 11.69 18.84 6.51
CA GLY A 425 11.03 19.65 5.48
C GLY A 425 9.86 20.50 6.01
N PRO A 426 9.02 21.03 5.10
CA PRO A 426 9.00 20.75 3.66
C PRO A 426 9.99 21.60 2.85
N ASP A 427 10.67 22.55 3.48
CA ASP A 427 11.52 23.51 2.77
C ASP A 427 12.84 22.88 2.32
N THR A 428 13.28 23.22 1.11
CA THR A 428 14.60 22.88 0.58
C THR A 428 15.70 23.56 1.40
N ALA A 429 16.76 22.81 1.70
CA ALA A 429 17.95 23.34 2.35
C ALA A 429 19.18 23.19 1.45
N LEU A 430 20.10 24.15 1.51
CA LEU A 430 21.43 24.01 0.91
C LEU A 430 22.28 23.09 1.78
N THR A 431 22.98 22.16 1.14
CA THR A 431 24.00 21.34 1.80
C THR A 431 25.16 22.21 2.29
N PRO A 432 25.95 21.76 3.28
CA PRO A 432 27.12 22.51 3.76
C PRO A 432 28.11 22.85 2.63
N GLN A 433 28.33 21.91 1.71
CA GLN A 433 29.21 22.11 0.54
C GLN A 433 28.66 23.19 -0.41
N GLU A 434 27.36 23.23 -0.64
CA GLU A 434 26.73 24.27 -1.47
C GLU A 434 26.75 25.64 -0.79
N ARG A 435 26.58 25.69 0.54
CA ARG A 435 26.71 26.93 1.32
C ARG A 435 28.13 27.49 1.19
N GLU A 436 29.15 26.66 1.37
CA GLU A 436 30.55 27.06 1.18
C GLU A 436 30.81 27.57 -0.25
N ALA A 437 30.39 26.82 -1.27
CA ALA A 437 30.56 27.21 -2.67
C ALA A 437 29.81 28.51 -3.04
N SER A 438 28.65 28.77 -2.42
CA SER A 438 27.89 30.01 -2.62
C SER A 438 28.58 31.22 -1.99
N SER A 439 29.22 31.02 -0.83
CA SER A 439 29.94 32.09 -0.11
C SER A 439 31.21 32.54 -0.84
N HIS A 440 31.89 31.61 -1.54
CA HIS A 440 33.07 31.93 -2.33
C HIS A 440 32.75 32.65 -3.65
N LYS A 441 31.55 32.45 -4.23
CA LYS A 441 31.13 33.16 -5.45
C LYS A 441 30.82 34.64 -5.23
N THR A 442 30.60 35.07 -4.00
CA THR A 442 30.41 36.49 -3.66
C THR A 442 31.71 37.26 -3.44
N ASP A 443 32.85 36.57 -3.32
CA ASP A 443 34.17 37.18 -3.05
C ASP A 443 35.05 37.32 -4.31
N GLU A 444 34.59 36.91 -5.49
CA GLU A 444 35.28 37.15 -6.77
C GLU A 444 34.59 38.29 -7.57
N ASP A 445 35.38 39.32 -7.86
CA ASP A 445 35.16 40.52 -8.69
C ASP A 445 34.27 41.64 -8.13
N ILE A 446 34.83 42.39 -7.16
CA ILE A 446 34.77 43.86 -7.21
C ILE A 446 36.09 44.35 -7.80
N ASP A 447 36.23 44.28 -9.12
CA ASP A 447 37.22 45.07 -9.85
C ASP A 447 36.71 46.52 -9.84
N ASP A 448 37.20 47.31 -8.87
CA ASP A 448 37.05 48.76 -8.86
C ASP A 448 37.75 49.34 -10.11
N LEU A 449 36.98 50.08 -10.90
CA LEU A 449 37.36 50.80 -12.14
C LEU A 449 38.58 51.73 -12.03
#